data_AF-A0A952D8R0-F1
#
_entry.id   AF-A0A952D8R0-F1
#
_cell.length_a   1.000
_cell.length_b   1.000
_cell.length_c   1.000
_cell.angle_alpha   90.00
_cell.angle_beta   90.00
_cell.angle_gamma   90.00
#
_symmetry.space_group_name_H-M   'P 1'
#
loop_
_entity.id
_entity.type
_entity.pdbx_description
1 polymer ?
#
loop_
_entity_poly.entity_id
_entity_poly.type
_entity_poly.pdbx_seq_one_letter_code
_entity_poly.pdbx_strand_id
1 'polypeptide(L)' 'MIVDEDLKSRNGIRLVPQGHEITEALMVRLSSVAAGVGVCEPFRVRVQV' A
#
# COMPACT_ATOMS: atom_id res chain seq x y z
N MET A 1 -11.36 4.08 2.02
CA MET A 1 -10.25 4.58 1.15
C MET A 1 -9.67 3.37 0.44
N ILE A 2 -9.36 3.44 -0.86
CA ILE A 2 -8.98 2.28 -1.69
C ILE A 2 -7.66 2.57 -2.39
N VAL A 3 -6.81 1.56 -2.54
CA VAL A 3 -5.56 1.65 -3.32
C VAL A 3 -5.89 1.79 -4.82
N ASP A 4 -5.45 2.86 -5.47
CA ASP A 4 -5.79 3.16 -6.88
C ASP A 4 -4.78 2.59 -7.88
N GLU A 5 -3.63 2.12 -7.41
CA GLU A 5 -2.59 1.44 -8.20
C GLU A 5 -1.85 0.38 -7.36
N ASP A 6 -1.22 -0.62 -7.98
CA ASP A 6 -0.45 -1.62 -7.22
C ASP A 6 0.60 -0.96 -6.31
N LEU A 7 0.47 -1.15 -4.99
CA LEU A 7 1.46 -0.70 -4.02
C LEU A 7 2.65 -1.65 -4.08
N LYS A 8 3.83 -1.10 -4.38
CA LYS A 8 5.05 -1.87 -4.54
C LYS A 8 6.09 -1.46 -3.51
N SER A 9 6.98 -2.38 -3.17
CA SER A 9 8.22 -2.10 -2.46
C SER A 9 9.27 -1.49 -3.40
N ARG A 10 10.36 -0.98 -2.83
CA ARG A 10 11.47 -0.39 -3.60
C ARG A 10 12.16 -1.36 -4.56
N ASN A 11 12.11 -2.65 -4.27
CA ASN A 11 12.65 -3.70 -5.15
C ASN A 11 11.60 -4.28 -6.13
N GLY A 12 10.42 -3.65 -6.25
CA GLY A 12 9.41 -4.01 -7.24
C GLY A 12 8.46 -5.14 -6.84
N ILE A 13 8.55 -5.66 -5.61
CA ILE A 13 7.59 -6.65 -5.10
C ILE A 13 6.25 -5.94 -4.86
N ARG A 14 5.16 -6.55 -5.32
CA ARG A 14 3.81 -6.06 -5.03
C ARG A 14 3.43 -6.38 -3.59
N LEU A 15 3.16 -5.33 -2.81
CA LEU A 15 2.77 -5.40 -1.40
C LEU A 15 1.25 -5.46 -1.25
N VAL A 16 0.52 -4.63 -1.99
CA VAL A 16 -0.94 -4.55 -1.98
C VAL A 16 -1.44 -4.38 -3.41
N PRO A 17 -2.40 -5.21 -3.86
CA PRO A 17 -2.97 -5.04 -5.19
C PRO A 17 -3.85 -3.79 -5.27
N GLN A 18 -3.94 -3.21 -6.47
CA GLN A 18 -4.95 -2.20 -6.79
C GLN A 18 -6.35 -2.68 -6.38
N GLY A 19 -7.19 -1.74 -5.91
CA GLY A 19 -8.58 -2.00 -5.53
C GLY A 19 -8.75 -2.53 -4.11
N HIS A 20 -7.66 -2.76 -3.37
CA HIS A 20 -7.76 -3.17 -1.98
C HIS A 20 -8.17 -2.00 -1.08
N GLU A 21 -9.07 -2.29 -0.13
CA GLU A 21 -9.48 -1.29 0.86
C GLU A 21 -8.34 -1.02 1.84
N ILE A 22 -8.10 0.26 2.11
CA ILE A 22 -7.18 0.72 3.13
C ILE A 22 -7.92 0.72 4.46
N THR A 23 -7.59 -0.28 5.26
CA THR A 23 -8.05 -0.46 6.63
C THR A 23 -6.91 -0.20 7.61
N GLU A 24 -7.24 0.02 8.88
CA GLU A 24 -6.23 0.16 9.94
C GLU A 24 -5.32 -1.09 10.02
N ALA A 25 -5.90 -2.28 9.92
CA ALA A 25 -5.15 -3.54 9.92
C ALA A 25 -4.16 -3.63 8.75
N LEU A 26 -4.56 -3.15 7.56
CA LEU A 26 -3.65 -3.08 6.41
C LEU A 26 -2.49 -2.12 6.69
N MET A 27 -2.77 -0.95 7.27
CA MET A 27 -1.75 0.05 7.60
C MET A 27 -0.73 -0.47 8.61
N VAL A 28 -1.17 -1.15 9.67
CA VAL A 28 -0.29 -1.79 10.67
C VAL A 28 0.60 -2.87 10.03
N ARG A 29 0.04 -3.67 9.11
CA ARG A 29 0.81 -4.68 8.38
C ARG A 29 1.82 -4.03 7.45
N LEU A 30 1.42 -2.97 6.74
CA LEU A 30 2.29 -2.24 5.83
C LEU A 30 3.43 -1.54 6.56
N SER A 31 3.21 -0.92 7.71
CA SER A 31 4.30 -0.28 8.48
C SER A 31 5.38 -1.29 8.87
N SER A 32 4.96 -2.49 9.28
CA SER A 32 5.85 -3.60 9.64
C SER A 32 6.69 -4.08 8.44
N VAL A 33 6.07 -4.20 7.26
CA VAL A 33 6.76 -4.64 6.03
C VAL A 33 7.65 -3.53 5.46
N ALA A 34 7.16 -2.30 5.44
CA ALA A 34 7.86 -1.13 4.93
C ALA A 34 9.18 -0.86 5.68
N ALA A 35 9.25 -1.20 6.97
CA ALA A 35 10.49 -1.09 7.75
C ALA A 35 11.63 -1.95 7.18
N GLY A 36 11.32 -3.07 6.53
CA GLY A 36 12.32 -3.98 5.94
C GLY A 36 12.59 -3.72 4.45
N VAL A 37 11.54 -3.63 3.63
CA VAL A 37 11.69 -3.58 2.16
C VAL A 37 11.44 -2.20 1.54
N GLY A 38 10.98 -1.25 2.36
CA GLY A 38 10.53 0.06 1.90
C GLY A 38 9.26 0.00 1.04
N VAL A 39 8.65 1.15 0.84
CA VAL A 39 7.50 1.35 -0.05
C VAL A 39 7.90 2.34 -1.14
N CYS A 40 7.39 2.15 -2.35
CA CYS A 40 7.49 3.13 -3.42
C CYS A 40 6.45 4.23 -3.18
N GLU A 41 6.94 5.43 -2.95
CA GLU A 41 6.14 6.63 -2.76
C GLU A 41 6.48 7.67 -3.85
N PRO A 42 5.53 8.54 -4.25
CA PRO A 42 4.13 8.54 -3.82
C PRO A 42 3.32 7.41 -4.46
N PHE A 43 2.22 7.00 -3.82
CA PHE A 43 1.23 6.09 -4.42
C PHE A 43 -0.18 6.69 -4.34
N ARG A 44 -1.05 6.29 -5.27
CA ARG A 44 -2.40 6.83 -5.40
C ARG A 44 -3.43 6.07 -4.58
N VAL A 45 -4.31 6.82 -3.95
CA VAL A 45 -5.47 6.31 -3.21
C VAL A 45 -6.74 7.04 -3.65
N ARG A 46 -7.86 6.31 -3.63
CA ARG A 46 -9.20 6.83 -3.89
C ARG A 46 -9.98 6.91 -2.59
N VAL A 47 -10.60 8.04 -2.32
CA VAL A 47 -11.53 8.20 -1.20
C VAL A 47 -12.94 7.99 -1.76
N GLN A 48 -13.69 7.05 -1.18
CA GLN A 48 -15.13 6.96 -1.45
C GLN A 48 -15.83 7.94 -0.51
N VAL A 49 -16.64 8.82 -1.11
CA VAL A 49 -17.48 9.82 -0.44
C VAL A 49 -18.89 9.29 -0.32
#